data_AF-A0A9D7JWJ9-F1
#
_entry.id   AF-A0A9D7JWJ9-F1
#
_cell.length_a   1.000
_cell.length_b   1.000
_cell.length_c   1.000
_cell.angle_alpha   90.00
_cell.angle_beta   90.00
_cell.angle_gamma   90.00
#
_symmetry.space_group_name_H-M   'P 1'
#
loop_
_entity.id
_entity.type
_entity.pdbx_description
1 polymer ?
#
loop_
_entity_poly.entity_id
_entity_poly.type
_entity_poly.pdbx_seq_one_letter_code
_entity_poly.pdbx_strand_id
1 'polypeptide(L)'
;MKASKLFIPVIILLFLTSCKSADKKINPEQWTDEQVATWFNQKEWLGQTALQVDSSLDKREFAIQYHKYKDRWDKAFDFFKKEDLAAVQAGNHPLDDQNVFVKCTEYFSKDRDKVLFENHKNYADIHYVATGTEYIELGSSTGAIEKPLTTRKKI
;
A
#
# COMPACT_ATOMS: atom_id res chain seq x y z
N MET A 1 -47.81 45.13 -30.92
CA MET A 1 -47.97 44.07 -29.90
C MET A 1 -46.59 43.51 -29.58
N LYS A 2 -46.07 43.75 -28.36
CA LYS A 2 -44.76 43.24 -27.94
C LYS A 2 -44.99 41.91 -27.22
N ALA A 3 -44.44 40.82 -27.75
CA ALA A 3 -44.45 39.51 -27.08
C ALA A 3 -43.40 39.53 -25.97
N SER A 4 -43.84 39.44 -24.71
CA SER A 4 -42.98 39.23 -23.55
C SER A 4 -42.54 37.76 -23.50
N LYS A 5 -41.23 37.51 -23.51
CA LYS A 5 -40.69 36.16 -23.31
C LYS A 5 -40.72 35.84 -21.81
N LEU A 6 -41.51 34.83 -21.45
CA LEU A 6 -41.57 34.26 -20.11
C LEU A 6 -40.28 33.48 -19.84
N PHE A 7 -39.42 34.00 -18.97
CA PHE A 7 -38.25 33.26 -18.47
C PHE A 7 -38.72 32.33 -17.35
N ILE A 8 -38.72 31.02 -17.59
CA ILE A 8 -38.94 30.00 -16.57
C ILE A 8 -37.56 29.64 -16.00
N PRO A 9 -37.26 29.92 -14.71
CA PRO A 9 -36.03 29.44 -14.11
C PRO A 9 -36.17 27.92 -13.89
N VAL A 10 -35.36 27.14 -14.58
CA VAL A 10 -35.17 25.72 -14.29
C VAL A 10 -34.46 25.64 -12.95
N ILE A 11 -35.23 25.48 -11.87
CA ILE A 11 -34.71 25.12 -10.55
C ILE A 11 -34.23 23.68 -10.68
N ILE A 12 -32.92 23.52 -10.92
CA ILE A 12 -32.23 22.23 -10.82
C ILE A 12 -32.25 21.85 -9.33
N LEU A 13 -33.26 21.06 -8.97
CA LEU A 13 -33.38 20.46 -7.65
C LEU A 13 -32.28 19.39 -7.52
N LEU A 14 -31.13 19.81 -7.01
CA LEU A 14 -30.05 18.92 -6.57
C LEU A 14 -30.60 18.04 -5.44
N PHE A 15 -31.10 16.86 -5.80
CA PHE A 15 -31.35 15.78 -4.86
C PHE A 15 -30.00 15.33 -4.28
N LEU A 16 -29.58 15.98 -3.19
CA LEU A 16 -28.59 15.42 -2.28
C LEU A 16 -29.28 14.22 -1.60
N THR A 17 -29.28 13.08 -2.27
CA THR A 17 -29.52 11.80 -1.62
C THR A 17 -28.32 11.56 -0.71
N SER A 18 -28.42 12.09 0.50
CA SER A 18 -27.59 11.67 1.63
C SER A 18 -27.93 10.20 1.87
N CYS A 19 -27.22 9.30 1.21
CA CYS A 19 -27.19 7.92 1.62
C CYS A 19 -26.63 7.92 3.04
N LYS A 20 -27.50 7.68 4.01
CA LYS A 20 -27.09 7.16 5.32
C LYS A 20 -26.48 5.78 5.05
N SER A 21 -25.21 5.74 4.69
CA SER A 21 -24.42 4.52 4.78
C SER A 21 -24.37 4.20 6.27
N ALA A 22 -25.22 3.29 6.73
CA ALA A 22 -24.95 2.58 7.96
C ALA A 22 -23.52 2.04 7.83
N ASP A 23 -22.63 2.37 8.76
CA ASP A 23 -21.23 1.98 8.75
C ASP A 23 -21.12 0.45 8.74
N LYS A 24 -21.21 -0.14 7.55
CA LYS A 24 -20.77 -1.50 7.32
C LYS A 24 -19.27 -1.47 7.58
N LYS A 25 -18.88 -2.04 8.72
CA LYS A 25 -17.48 -2.30 9.05
C LYS A 25 -16.81 -2.92 7.81
N ILE A 26 -15.82 -2.22 7.25
CA ILE A 26 -15.14 -2.65 6.04
C ILE A 26 -14.47 -4.01 6.32
N ASN A 27 -14.78 -5.02 5.50
CA ASN A 27 -14.21 -6.36 5.61
C ASN A 27 -13.76 -6.86 4.22
N PRO A 28 -12.50 -6.62 3.83
CA PRO A 28 -11.98 -7.01 2.53
C PRO A 28 -11.91 -8.53 2.30
N GLU A 29 -11.94 -9.34 3.36
CA GLU A 29 -11.98 -10.81 3.23
C GLU A 29 -13.23 -11.29 2.46
N GLN A 30 -14.32 -10.51 2.51
CA GLN A 30 -15.59 -10.81 1.84
C GLN A 30 -15.76 -10.12 0.49
N TRP A 31 -14.77 -9.34 0.04
CA TRP A 31 -14.86 -8.62 -1.22
C TRP A 31 -14.71 -9.55 -2.43
N THR A 32 -15.45 -9.28 -3.49
CA THR A 32 -15.21 -9.87 -4.82
C THR A 32 -13.90 -9.35 -5.42
N ASP A 33 -13.35 -10.04 -6.42
CA ASP A 33 -12.13 -9.57 -7.12
C ASP A 33 -12.32 -8.19 -7.75
N GLU A 34 -13.52 -7.89 -8.25
CA GLU A 34 -13.87 -6.58 -8.81
C GLU A 34 -13.86 -5.48 -7.73
N GLN A 35 -14.35 -5.76 -6.53
CA GLN A 35 -14.29 -4.82 -5.40
C GLN A 35 -12.85 -4.56 -4.96
N VAL A 36 -12.03 -5.61 -4.87
CA VAL A 36 -10.59 -5.49 -4.58
C VAL A 36 -9.89 -4.63 -5.65
N ALA A 37 -10.13 -4.92 -6.92
CA ALA A 37 -9.54 -4.18 -8.03
C ALA A 37 -9.97 -2.70 -8.02
N THR A 38 -11.25 -2.44 -7.75
CA THR A 38 -11.79 -1.08 -7.66
C THR A 38 -11.12 -0.28 -6.56
N TRP A 39 -11.06 -0.82 -5.33
CA TRP A 39 -10.38 -0.19 -4.21
C TRP A 39 -8.88 0.05 -4.50
N PHE A 40 -8.21 -0.97 -5.04
CA PHE A 40 -6.78 -0.86 -5.35
C PHE A 40 -6.50 0.25 -6.37
N ASN A 41 -7.28 0.30 -7.45
CA ASN A 41 -7.08 1.24 -8.56
C ASN A 41 -7.43 2.69 -8.20
N GLN A 42 -8.25 2.93 -7.17
CA GLN A 42 -8.50 4.28 -6.66
C GLN A 42 -7.25 4.93 -6.07
N LYS A 43 -6.28 4.13 -5.59
CA LYS A 43 -5.00 4.57 -5.01
C LYS A 43 -5.12 5.58 -3.86
N GLU A 44 -6.29 5.71 -3.23
CA GLU A 44 -6.47 6.59 -2.05
C GLU A 44 -5.54 6.19 -0.91
N TRP A 45 -5.30 4.89 -0.75
CA TRP A 45 -4.38 4.30 0.24
C TRP A 45 -2.92 4.74 0.05
N LEU A 46 -2.53 5.11 -1.17
CA LEU A 46 -1.16 5.57 -1.49
C LEU A 46 -1.02 7.08 -1.26
N GLY A 47 -2.12 7.82 -1.30
CA GLY A 47 -2.14 9.28 -1.33
C GLY A 47 -1.47 9.86 -2.58
N GLN A 48 -1.08 11.13 -2.50
CA GLN A 48 -0.47 11.86 -3.62
C GLN A 48 1.03 11.56 -3.71
N THR A 49 1.40 10.38 -4.21
CA THR A 49 2.80 10.03 -4.53
C THR A 49 2.95 9.71 -6.01
N ALA A 50 4.19 9.79 -6.50
CA ALA A 50 4.57 9.28 -7.82
C ALA A 50 4.85 7.76 -7.82
N LEU A 51 4.68 7.07 -6.69
CA LEU A 51 5.03 5.67 -6.55
C LEU A 51 4.17 4.78 -7.45
N GLN A 52 4.81 3.76 -8.00
CA GLN A 52 4.16 2.72 -8.77
C GLN A 52 4.39 1.38 -8.08
N VAL A 53 3.31 0.63 -7.92
CA VAL A 53 3.37 -0.72 -7.39
C VAL A 53 3.57 -1.68 -8.54
N ASP A 54 4.45 -2.64 -8.35
CA ASP A 54 4.69 -3.69 -9.34
C ASP A 54 3.45 -4.58 -9.55
N SER A 55 3.29 -5.06 -10.78
CA SER A 55 2.14 -5.90 -11.17
C SER A 55 2.03 -7.22 -10.42
N SER A 56 3.12 -7.68 -9.80
CA SER A 56 3.19 -8.91 -9.02
C SER A 56 2.51 -8.87 -7.65
N LEU A 57 2.10 -7.68 -7.16
CA LEU A 57 1.44 -7.57 -5.86
C LEU A 57 0.12 -8.36 -5.80
N ASP A 58 -0.06 -9.17 -4.76
CA ASP A 58 -1.36 -9.73 -4.40
C ASP A 58 -2.26 -8.62 -3.82
N LYS A 59 -3.13 -8.08 -4.68
CA LYS A 59 -4.05 -7.00 -4.34
C LYS A 59 -5.06 -7.38 -3.26
N ARG A 60 -5.46 -8.66 -3.18
CA ARG A 60 -6.44 -9.13 -2.21
C ARG A 60 -5.81 -9.20 -0.83
N GLU A 61 -4.63 -9.82 -0.74
CA GLU A 61 -3.89 -9.86 0.53
C GLU A 61 -3.55 -8.45 1.00
N PHE A 62 -3.09 -7.58 0.09
CA PHE A 62 -2.84 -6.19 0.42
C PHE A 62 -4.10 -5.47 0.94
N ALA A 63 -5.26 -5.64 0.31
CA ALA A 63 -6.52 -5.06 0.79
C ALA A 63 -6.87 -5.51 2.21
N ILE A 64 -6.75 -6.82 2.48
CA ILE A 64 -7.02 -7.40 3.82
C ILE A 64 -6.07 -6.80 4.86
N GLN A 65 -4.76 -6.82 4.60
CA GLN A 65 -3.76 -6.32 5.56
C GLN A 65 -3.82 -4.81 5.75
N TYR A 66 -4.08 -4.05 4.69
CA TYR A 66 -4.24 -2.60 4.76
C TYR A 66 -5.37 -2.23 5.71
N HIS A 67 -6.57 -2.80 5.55
CA HIS A 67 -7.70 -2.44 6.42
C HIS A 67 -7.55 -2.98 7.83
N LYS A 68 -6.90 -4.15 8.01
CA LYS A 68 -6.64 -4.72 9.33
C LYS A 68 -5.68 -3.88 10.17
N TYR A 69 -4.71 -3.24 9.54
CA TYR A 69 -3.66 -2.45 10.21
C TYR A 69 -3.53 -1.04 9.63
N LYS A 70 -4.66 -0.39 9.31
CA LYS A 70 -4.71 0.85 8.52
C LYS A 70 -3.77 1.93 9.04
N ASP A 71 -3.78 2.19 10.35
CA ASP A 71 -2.93 3.23 10.96
C ASP A 71 -1.43 2.98 10.71
N ARG A 72 -0.99 1.72 10.60
CA ARG A 72 0.42 1.37 10.34
C ARG A 72 0.79 1.59 8.88
N TRP A 73 -0.09 1.19 7.97
CA TRP A 73 0.09 1.42 6.54
C TRP A 73 0.05 2.90 6.19
N ASP A 74 -0.89 3.65 6.78
CA ASP A 74 -0.98 5.11 6.62
C ASP A 74 0.33 5.78 7.05
N LYS A 75 0.92 5.40 8.20
CA LYS A 75 2.23 5.91 8.65
C LYS A 75 3.35 5.60 7.66
N ALA A 76 3.37 4.39 7.09
CA ALA A 76 4.37 4.01 6.09
C ALA A 76 4.22 4.83 4.80
N PHE A 77 3.00 4.98 4.27
CA PHE A 77 2.76 5.79 3.07
C PHE A 77 2.94 7.30 3.31
N ASP A 78 2.72 7.77 4.53
CA ASP A 78 3.05 9.13 4.95
C ASP A 78 4.55 9.43 4.84
N PHE A 79 5.41 8.48 5.21
CA PHE A 79 6.86 8.62 5.05
C PHE A 79 7.23 8.79 3.57
N PHE A 80 6.69 7.94 2.68
CA PHE A 80 6.93 8.05 1.25
C PHE A 80 6.46 9.37 0.61
N LYS A 81 5.46 10.04 1.20
CA LYS A 81 4.97 11.34 0.73
C LYS A 81 5.85 12.52 1.16
N LYS A 82 6.46 12.42 2.34
CA LYS A 82 7.09 13.55 3.02
C LYS A 82 8.60 13.62 2.80
N GLU A 83 9.24 12.47 2.65
CA GLU A 83 10.70 12.39 2.62
C GLU A 83 11.27 12.40 1.20
N ASP A 84 12.43 13.04 1.05
CA ASP A 84 13.30 12.81 -0.10
C ASP A 84 14.02 11.46 0.09
N LEU A 85 13.45 10.42 -0.53
CA LEU A 85 13.91 9.04 -0.36
C LEU A 85 15.37 8.84 -0.79
N ALA A 86 15.90 9.69 -1.67
CA ALA A 86 17.30 9.62 -2.09
C ALA A 86 18.27 10.23 -1.05
N ALA A 87 17.75 11.02 -0.10
CA ALA A 87 18.53 11.67 0.95
C ALA A 87 18.43 10.96 2.32
N VAL A 88 17.61 9.90 2.43
CA VAL A 88 17.46 9.13 3.68
C VAL A 88 18.76 8.40 4.00
N GLN A 89 19.36 8.72 5.14
CA GLN A 89 20.62 8.10 5.58
C GLN A 89 20.47 6.60 5.83
N ALA A 90 21.51 5.81 5.52
CA ALA A 90 21.55 4.39 5.86
C ALA A 90 21.35 4.17 7.37
N GLY A 91 20.50 3.20 7.73
CA GLY A 91 20.15 2.91 9.11
C GLY A 91 18.69 2.52 9.34
N ASN A 92 18.32 2.39 10.61
CA ASN A 92 16.96 2.10 11.04
C ASN A 92 16.29 3.40 11.54
N HIS A 93 15.12 3.71 10.99
CA HIS A 93 14.34 4.90 11.29
C HIS A 93 12.94 4.49 11.80
N PRO A 94 12.73 4.42 13.12
CA PRO A 94 11.41 4.12 13.68
C PRO A 94 10.38 5.20 13.32
N LEU A 95 9.22 4.78 12.82
CA LEU A 95 8.06 5.66 12.59
C LEU A 95 6.96 5.45 13.65
N ASP A 96 6.93 4.23 14.23
CA ASP A 96 6.01 3.81 15.28
C ASP A 96 6.66 2.71 16.13
N ASP A 97 7.70 3.09 16.89
CA ASP A 97 8.52 2.19 17.70
C ASP A 97 8.96 0.93 16.91
N GLN A 98 8.45 -0.24 17.30
CA GLN A 98 8.74 -1.53 16.68
C GLN A 98 7.63 -1.99 15.71
N ASN A 99 6.56 -1.21 15.55
CA ASN A 99 5.42 -1.57 14.70
C ASN A 99 5.62 -1.14 13.25
N VAL A 100 6.24 0.02 13.03
CA VAL A 100 6.56 0.58 11.71
C VAL A 100 7.91 1.25 11.79
N PHE A 101 8.84 0.84 10.93
CA PHE A 101 10.18 1.40 10.83
C PHE A 101 10.67 1.29 9.39
N VAL A 102 11.52 2.21 8.98
CA VAL A 102 12.19 2.19 7.68
C VAL A 102 13.62 1.72 7.89
N LYS A 103 14.03 0.72 7.10
CA LYS A 103 15.43 0.31 7.02
C LYS A 103 16.00 0.80 5.70
N CYS A 104 16.89 1.78 5.74
CA CYS A 104 17.63 2.25 4.58
C CYS A 104 18.99 1.53 4.53
N THR A 105 19.33 0.94 3.38
CA THR A 105 20.57 0.19 3.19
C THR A 105 21.22 0.54 1.87
N GLU A 106 22.54 0.57 1.87
CA GLU A 106 23.38 0.72 0.69
C GLU A 106 24.23 -0.53 0.52
N TYR A 107 24.11 -1.21 -0.62
CA TYR A 107 24.83 -2.46 -0.88
C TYR A 107 24.91 -2.75 -2.39
N PHE A 108 25.78 -3.70 -2.75
CA PHE A 108 25.80 -4.30 -4.08
C PHE A 108 24.96 -5.58 -4.10
N SER A 109 24.12 -5.72 -5.12
CA SER A 109 23.32 -6.92 -5.34
C SER A 109 24.20 -8.17 -5.40
N LYS A 110 23.70 -9.26 -4.81
CA LYS A 110 24.38 -10.56 -4.82
C LYS A 110 23.98 -11.36 -6.05
N ASP A 111 24.82 -12.33 -6.42
CA ASP A 111 24.46 -13.30 -7.45
C ASP A 111 23.24 -14.12 -7.01
N ARG A 112 22.33 -14.39 -7.95
CA ARG A 112 21.05 -15.06 -7.69
C ARG A 112 21.21 -16.42 -6.99
N ASP A 113 22.23 -17.20 -7.35
CA ASP A 113 22.52 -18.53 -6.78
C ASP A 113 23.10 -18.47 -5.36
N LYS A 114 23.45 -17.27 -4.86
CA LYS A 114 24.00 -17.04 -3.52
C LYS A 114 22.98 -16.43 -2.56
N VAL A 115 21.73 -16.26 -2.98
CA VAL A 115 20.65 -15.70 -2.17
C VAL A 115 19.62 -16.78 -1.86
N LEU A 116 19.15 -16.79 -0.61
CA LEU A 116 18.07 -17.68 -0.17
C LEU A 116 16.76 -16.90 -0.16
N PHE A 117 15.66 -17.57 -0.52
CA PHE A 117 14.32 -17.03 -0.28
C PHE A 117 14.07 -16.82 1.20
N GLU A 118 13.37 -15.74 1.55
CA GLU A 118 12.93 -15.45 2.90
C GLU A 118 11.45 -15.08 2.95
N ASN A 119 10.82 -15.28 4.11
CA ASN A 119 9.46 -14.84 4.38
C ASN A 119 9.32 -14.37 5.83
N HIS A 120 8.22 -13.67 6.11
CA HIS A 120 7.94 -13.08 7.41
C HIS A 120 6.53 -13.45 7.89
N LYS A 121 6.38 -13.62 9.21
CA LYS A 121 5.07 -13.86 9.86
C LYS A 121 4.51 -12.63 10.57
N ASN A 122 5.39 -11.76 11.06
CA ASN A 122 5.02 -10.66 11.96
C ASN A 122 5.01 -9.29 11.27
N TYR A 123 5.74 -9.16 10.16
CA TYR A 123 5.92 -7.92 9.43
C TYR A 123 5.58 -8.14 7.96
N ALA A 124 4.98 -7.12 7.36
CA ALA A 124 4.88 -6.99 5.91
C ALA A 124 5.96 -6.02 5.45
N ASP A 125 6.54 -6.31 4.30
CA ASP A 125 7.62 -5.53 3.74
C ASP A 125 7.09 -4.62 2.62
N ILE A 126 7.55 -3.36 2.62
CA ILE A 126 7.43 -2.45 1.48
C ILE A 126 8.84 -2.19 0.99
N HIS A 127 9.20 -2.76 -0.16
CA HIS A 127 10.51 -2.56 -0.77
C HIS A 127 10.45 -1.44 -1.80
N TYR A 128 11.43 -0.54 -1.74
CA TYR A 128 11.57 0.58 -2.68
C TYR A 128 13.05 0.82 -2.97
N VAL A 129 13.41 0.86 -4.26
CA VAL A 129 14.78 1.15 -4.70
C VAL A 129 14.91 2.67 -4.90
N ALA A 130 15.54 3.36 -3.94
CA ALA A 130 15.72 4.81 -4.01
C ALA A 130 16.71 5.24 -5.10
N THR A 131 17.74 4.44 -5.38
CA THR A 131 18.70 4.67 -6.47
C THR A 131 19.23 3.33 -6.97
N GLY A 132 19.39 3.20 -8.29
CA GLY A 132 19.91 1.99 -8.93
C GLY A 132 18.82 1.03 -9.40
N THR A 133 19.11 -0.27 -9.36
CA THR A 133 18.20 -1.33 -9.81
C THR A 133 18.43 -2.59 -9.01
N GLU A 134 17.36 -3.26 -8.62
CA GLU A 134 17.38 -4.52 -7.90
C GLU A 134 16.46 -5.54 -8.59
N TYR A 135 16.91 -6.79 -8.69
CA TYR A 135 16.08 -7.90 -9.10
C TYR A 135 15.53 -8.60 -7.85
N ILE A 136 14.21 -8.62 -7.70
CA ILE A 136 13.53 -9.28 -6.60
C ILE A 136 12.76 -10.46 -7.17
N GLU A 137 13.12 -11.67 -6.75
CA GLU A 137 12.42 -12.89 -7.13
C GLU A 137 11.35 -13.25 -6.10
N LEU A 138 10.16 -13.61 -6.58
CA LEU A 138 9.05 -14.06 -5.74
C LEU A 138 8.97 -15.58 -5.75
N GLY A 139 8.74 -16.16 -4.56
CA GLY A 139 8.62 -17.60 -4.37
C GLY A 139 7.38 -17.97 -3.56
N SER A 140 6.93 -19.21 -3.70
CA SER A 140 5.86 -19.75 -2.85
C SER A 140 6.42 -20.18 -1.49
N SER A 141 5.66 -19.94 -0.43
CA SER A 141 5.98 -20.41 0.92
C SER A 141 5.85 -21.93 1.10
N THR A 142 5.45 -22.67 0.06
CA THR A 142 5.30 -24.14 0.08
C THR A 142 6.59 -24.91 -0.23
N GLY A 143 7.71 -24.22 -0.45
CA GLY A 143 9.02 -24.82 -0.74
C GLY A 143 9.72 -25.45 0.47
N ALA A 144 10.87 -26.07 0.21
CA ALA A 144 11.73 -26.64 1.25
C ALA A 144 12.25 -25.54 2.19
N ILE A 145 12.15 -25.78 3.51
CA ILE A 145 12.63 -24.86 4.53
C ILE A 145 14.10 -25.19 4.83
N GLU A 146 15.02 -24.34 4.36
CA GLU A 146 16.45 -24.51 4.66
C GLU A 146 16.78 -24.07 6.10
N LYS A 147 16.17 -22.97 6.56
CA LYS A 147 16.40 -22.40 7.90
C LYS A 147 15.07 -22.23 8.64
N PRO A 148 14.92 -22.74 9.88
CA PRO A 148 13.69 -22.61 10.63
C PRO A 148 13.42 -21.16 11.04
N LEU A 149 12.16 -20.88 11.41
CA LEU A 149 11.74 -19.56 11.89
C LEU A 149 12.62 -19.10 13.06
N THR A 150 13.31 -17.97 12.88
CA THR A 150 14.08 -17.32 13.95
C THR A 150 13.31 -16.16 14.54
N THR A 151 13.10 -16.14 15.86
CA THR A 151 12.44 -15.04 16.59
C THR A 151 13.29 -13.77 16.71
N ARG A 152 14.58 -13.85 16.37
CA ARG A 152 15.49 -12.71 16.26
C ARG A 152 16.39 -12.90 15.04
N LYS A 153 16.03 -12.30 13.90
CA LYS A 153 17.07 -11.90 12.95
C LYS A 153 17.75 -10.68 13.58
N LYS A 154 19.06 -10.75 13.83
CA LYS A 154 19.84 -9.52 14.09
C LYS A 154 19.73 -8.70 12.80
N ILE A 155 18.91 -7.66 12.85
CA ILE A 155 18.74 -6.67 11.78
C ILE A 155 20.02 -5.85 11.65
#